data_AF-A0A534A576-F1
#
_entry.id   AF-A0A534A576-F1
#
_cell.length_a   1.000
_cell.length_b   1.000
_cell.length_c   1.000
_cell.angle_alpha   90.00
_cell.angle_beta   90.00
_cell.angle_gamma   90.00
#
_symmetry.space_group_name_H-M   'P 1'
#
loop_
_entity.id
_entity.type
_entity.pdbx_description
1 polymer ?
#
loop_
_entity_poly.entity_id
_entity_poly.type
_entity_poly.pdbx_seq_one_letter_code
_entity_poly.pdbx_strand_id
1 'polypeptide(L)'
;MSNLVPQNASTLFRATFGDAPLVAASAPGRVNLLGEHTDYNGGPVLPIAIAARTTVAAGAADAGILELISTRDGQMQRIDYRSAGVSGPGAYVAGVMRELAAAGAGPPCRGARVAIASDVPVGAGLASSAALTVAAARALDL
;
A
#
# COMPACT_ATOMS: atom_id res chain seq x y z
N MET A 1 11.14 24.65 11.78
CA MET A 1 10.34 24.65 10.53
C MET A 1 9.68 23.29 10.43
N SER A 2 8.40 23.19 10.83
CA SER A 2 7.66 21.93 10.80
C SER A 2 7.41 21.54 9.35
N ASN A 3 8.07 20.49 8.87
CA ASN A 3 7.73 19.88 7.57
C ASN A 3 6.30 19.32 7.71
N LEU A 4 5.32 20.05 7.16
CA LEU A 4 3.96 19.56 7.04
C LEU A 4 3.99 18.36 6.09
N VAL A 5 3.97 17.16 6.67
CA VAL A 5 3.78 15.94 5.90
C VAL A 5 2.43 16.06 5.16
N PRO A 6 2.41 16.00 3.81
CA PRO A 6 1.17 16.12 3.05
C PRO A 6 0.16 15.07 3.50
N GLN A 7 -1.07 15.46 3.84
CA GLN A 7 -2.08 14.54 4.39
C GLN A 7 -2.71 13.60 3.34
N ASN A 8 -2.40 13.77 2.05
CA ASN A 8 -2.94 12.97 0.95
C ASN A 8 -1.79 12.32 0.16
N ALA A 9 -1.94 11.04 -0.17
CA ALA A 9 -0.99 10.25 -0.95
C ALA A 9 -0.61 10.93 -2.28
N SER A 10 -1.55 11.50 -3.02
CA SER A 10 -1.25 12.19 -4.30
C SER A 10 -0.48 13.49 -4.11
N THR A 11 -0.70 14.19 -3.00
CA THR A 11 0.07 15.40 -2.67
C THR A 11 1.47 15.03 -2.20
N LEU A 12 1.60 13.98 -1.39
CA LEU A 12 2.90 13.41 -1.01
C LEU A 12 3.66 12.96 -2.25
N PHE A 13 3.01 12.24 -3.16
CA PHE A 13 3.61 11.79 -4.42
C PHE A 13 4.20 12.96 -5.22
N ARG A 14 3.41 14.01 -5.46
CA ARG A 14 3.87 15.21 -6.20
C ARG A 14 5.04 15.90 -5.49
N ALA A 15 4.94 16.08 -4.18
CA ALA A 15 5.99 16.73 -3.40
C ALA A 15 7.30 15.95 -3.42
N THR A 16 7.23 14.63 -3.49
CA THR A 16 8.40 13.74 -3.41
C THR A 16 9.03 13.44 -4.77
N PHE A 17 8.22 13.20 -5.80
CA PHE A 17 8.70 12.74 -7.11
C PHE A 17 8.69 13.82 -8.19
N GLY A 18 8.10 14.99 -7.94
CA GLY A 18 8.01 16.09 -8.90
C GLY A 18 6.95 15.91 -10.01
N ASP A 19 6.35 14.73 -10.12
CA ASP A 19 5.34 14.38 -11.12
C ASP A 19 3.96 14.14 -10.49
N ALA A 20 2.90 14.19 -11.31
CA ALA A 20 1.60 13.69 -10.90
C ALA A 20 1.59 12.15 -10.86
N PRO A 21 0.90 11.52 -9.88
CA PRO A 21 0.70 10.07 -9.92
C PRO A 21 -0.16 9.68 -11.13
N LEU A 22 0.11 8.51 -11.70
CA LEU A 22 -0.67 7.95 -12.79
C LEU A 22 -2.05 7.50 -12.29
N VAL A 23 -2.08 6.87 -11.11
CA VAL A 23 -3.30 6.35 -10.48
C VAL A 23 -3.24 6.57 -8.98
N ALA A 24 -4.41 6.80 -8.36
CA ALA A 24 -4.57 6.69 -6.92
C ALA A 24 -5.76 5.79 -6.59
N ALA A 25 -5.59 4.90 -5.63
CA ALA A 25 -6.63 4.01 -5.14
C ALA A 25 -6.69 4.02 -3.61
N SER A 26 -7.82 3.63 -3.04
CA SER A 26 -7.97 3.51 -1.60
C SER A 26 -8.74 2.26 -1.19
N ALA A 27 -8.46 1.76 0.01
CA ALA A 27 -9.17 0.65 0.62
C ALA A 27 -9.44 0.96 2.10
N PRO A 28 -10.60 0.54 2.64
CA PRO A 28 -10.90 0.72 4.05
C PRO A 28 -10.14 -0.29 4.91
N GLY A 29 -9.91 0.06 6.18
CA GLY A 29 -9.68 -0.95 7.22
C GLY A 29 -10.95 -1.78 7.45
N ARG A 30 -10.86 -2.77 8.34
CA ARG A 30 -12.03 -3.55 8.77
C ARG A 30 -11.95 -3.92 10.24
N VAL A 31 -13.08 -4.33 10.80
CA VAL A 31 -13.18 -5.03 12.07
C VAL A 31 -14.01 -6.29 11.88
N ASN A 32 -13.69 -7.36 12.61
CA ASN A 32 -14.57 -8.53 12.67
C ASN A 32 -15.57 -8.34 13.81
N LEU A 33 -16.86 -8.43 13.50
CA LEU A 33 -17.90 -8.44 14.53
C LEU A 33 -18.02 -9.82 15.17
N LEU A 34 -17.84 -10.88 14.36
CA LEU A 34 -17.84 -12.29 14.77
C LEU A 34 -16.89 -13.10 13.89
N GLY A 35 -16.43 -14.24 14.41
CA GLY A 35 -15.60 -15.20 13.67
C GLY A 35 -14.11 -14.87 13.67
N GLU A 36 -13.57 -14.35 14.77
CA GLU A 36 -12.12 -14.33 14.92
C GLU A 36 -11.60 -15.78 14.99
N HIS A 37 -10.48 -16.06 14.32
CA HIS A 37 -9.84 -17.38 14.27
C HIS A 37 -10.63 -18.51 13.58
N THR A 38 -11.74 -18.20 12.92
CA THR A 38 -12.52 -19.20 12.17
C THR A 38 -12.17 -19.21 10.68
N ASP A 39 -11.65 -18.11 10.14
CA ASP A 39 -11.34 -17.92 8.72
C ASP A 39 -10.33 -18.95 8.19
N TYR A 40 -9.20 -19.13 8.87
CA TYR A 40 -8.20 -20.13 8.47
C TYR A 40 -8.60 -21.58 8.75
N ASN A 41 -9.72 -21.80 9.45
CA ASN A 41 -10.31 -23.11 9.70
C ASN A 41 -11.50 -23.41 8.78
N GLY A 42 -11.78 -22.56 7.79
CA GLY A 42 -12.90 -22.72 6.86
C GLY A 42 -14.28 -22.40 7.47
N GLY A 43 -14.32 -21.75 8.64
CA GLY A 43 -15.55 -21.29 9.27
C GLY A 43 -16.04 -19.94 8.74
N PRO A 44 -17.31 -19.58 9.00
CA PRO A 44 -17.85 -18.28 8.60
C PRO A 44 -17.26 -17.13 9.43
N VAL A 45 -17.28 -15.94 8.84
CA VAL A 45 -16.86 -14.67 9.48
C VAL A 45 -17.86 -13.55 9.19
N LEU A 46 -17.95 -12.57 10.09
CA LEU A 46 -18.78 -11.37 9.91
C LEU A 46 -17.93 -10.09 10.02
N PRO A 47 -17.14 -9.75 8.99
CA PRO A 47 -16.37 -8.52 8.95
C PRO A 47 -17.22 -7.33 8.48
N ILE A 48 -16.84 -6.13 8.90
CA ILE A 48 -17.34 -4.88 8.35
C ILE A 48 -16.19 -3.91 8.08
N ALA A 49 -16.25 -3.25 6.92
CA ALA A 49 -15.34 -2.17 6.59
C ALA A 49 -15.60 -0.95 7.50
N ILE A 50 -14.53 -0.29 7.94
CA ILE A 50 -14.63 0.93 8.74
C ILE A 50 -14.40 2.18 7.87
N ALA A 51 -14.71 3.36 8.43
CA ALA A 51 -14.54 4.63 7.72
C ALA A 51 -13.07 4.96 7.43
N ALA A 52 -12.13 4.55 8.31
CA ALA A 52 -10.70 4.76 8.12
C ALA A 52 -10.17 3.98 6.90
N ARG A 53 -9.30 4.60 6.10
CA ARG A 53 -8.78 4.11 4.83
C ARG A 53 -7.27 4.27 4.70
N THR A 54 -6.69 3.40 3.89
CA THR A 54 -5.37 3.61 3.30
C THR A 54 -5.56 4.06 1.86
N THR A 55 -4.84 5.10 1.45
CA THR A 55 -4.77 5.61 0.08
C THR A 55 -3.35 5.43 -0.45
N VAL A 56 -3.25 4.93 -1.67
CA VAL A 56 -1.99 4.71 -2.39
C VAL A 56 -2.04 5.49 -3.70
N ALA A 57 -1.02 6.30 -3.95
CA ALA A 57 -0.78 6.96 -5.23
C ALA A 57 0.44 6.32 -5.90
N ALA A 58 0.32 5.94 -7.17
CA ALA A 58 1.33 5.19 -7.90
C ALA A 58 1.73 5.89 -9.21
N GLY A 59 2.99 5.75 -9.58
CA GLY A 59 3.54 6.17 -10.87
C GLY A 59 4.69 5.28 -11.31
N ALA A 60 5.23 5.53 -12.50
CA ALA A 60 6.29 4.71 -13.07
C ALA A 60 7.63 4.88 -12.35
N ALA A 61 8.43 3.81 -12.33
CA ALA A 61 9.83 3.81 -11.91
C ALA A 61 10.64 2.87 -12.82
N ASP A 62 11.95 2.77 -12.55
CA ASP A 62 12.82 1.79 -13.22
C ASP A 62 12.35 0.35 -12.96
N ALA A 63 12.48 -0.51 -13.97
CA ALA A 63 12.10 -1.92 -13.85
C ALA A 63 12.80 -2.60 -12.66
N GLY A 64 12.01 -3.33 -11.85
CA GLY A 64 12.50 -3.98 -10.63
C GLY A 64 12.55 -3.08 -9.40
N ILE A 65 12.36 -1.77 -9.55
CA ILE A 65 12.48 -0.81 -8.46
C ILE A 65 11.12 -0.40 -7.92
N LEU A 66 10.99 -0.45 -6.60
CA LEU A 66 9.94 0.18 -5.81
C LEU A 66 10.54 1.36 -5.05
N GLU A 67 10.12 2.58 -5.37
CA GLU A 67 10.37 3.78 -4.57
C GLU A 67 9.14 4.08 -3.73
N LEU A 68 9.27 4.06 -2.41
CA LEU A 68 8.15 4.11 -1.48
C LEU A 68 8.33 5.23 -0.45
N ILE A 69 7.27 6.00 -0.24
CA ILE A 69 7.20 6.97 0.86
C ILE A 69 5.84 6.92 1.54
N SER A 70 5.81 7.17 2.85
CA SER A 70 4.57 7.19 3.64
C SER A 70 4.44 8.48 4.43
N THR A 71 3.20 8.94 4.63
CA THR A 71 2.91 10.06 5.55
C THR A 71 3.23 9.73 7.01
N ARG A 72 3.47 8.45 7.35
CA ARG A 72 3.77 8.03 8.71
C ARG A 72 5.23 8.23 9.09
N ASP A 73 6.15 7.82 8.23
CA ASP A 73 7.60 7.85 8.50
C ASP A 73 8.31 8.99 7.76
N GLY A 74 7.74 9.46 6.64
CA GLY A 74 8.34 10.48 5.78
C GLY A 74 9.69 10.06 5.19
N GLN A 75 10.05 8.78 5.26
CA GLN A 75 11.35 8.28 4.79
C GLN A 75 11.19 7.63 3.43
N MET A 76 11.98 8.06 2.45
CA MET A 76 12.05 7.41 1.15
C MET A 76 12.75 6.07 1.28
N GLN A 77 12.11 5.02 0.77
CA GLN A 77 12.70 3.69 0.64
C GLN A 77 12.83 3.37 -0.85
N ARG A 78 14.02 2.93 -1.28
CA ARG A 78 14.24 2.39 -2.62
C ARG A 78 14.55 0.90 -2.48
N ILE A 79 13.70 0.06 -3.05
CA ILE A 79 13.68 -1.39 -2.83
C ILE A 79 13.73 -2.09 -4.18
N ASP A 80 14.60 -3.09 -4.36
CA ASP A 80 14.39 -4.07 -5.42
C ASP A 80 13.31 -5.05 -4.93
N TYR A 81 12.08 -4.91 -5.45
CA TYR A 81 10.94 -5.70 -4.95
C TYR A 81 11.05 -7.19 -5.28
N ARG A 82 11.97 -7.56 -6.18
CA ARG A 82 12.25 -8.95 -6.58
C ARG A 82 13.23 -9.63 -5.62
N SER A 83 13.95 -8.86 -4.81
CA SER A 83 14.92 -9.41 -3.85
C SER A 83 14.22 -10.21 -2.75
N ALA A 84 14.85 -11.32 -2.35
CA ALA A 84 14.45 -12.01 -1.13
C ALA A 84 14.86 -11.16 0.08
N GLY A 85 14.00 -11.11 1.11
CA GLY A 85 14.34 -10.44 2.37
C GLY A 85 13.92 -8.97 2.49
N VAL A 86 13.07 -8.46 1.58
CA VAL A 86 12.39 -7.17 1.80
C VAL A 86 11.59 -7.25 3.11
N SER A 87 11.85 -6.32 4.03
CA SER A 87 11.24 -6.29 5.37
C SER A 87 10.55 -4.95 5.65
N GLY A 88 9.84 -4.89 6.77
CA GLY A 88 9.12 -3.68 7.18
C GLY A 88 7.89 -3.36 6.31
N PRO A 89 7.34 -2.14 6.41
CA PRO A 89 6.13 -1.75 5.69
C PRO A 89 6.24 -1.86 4.16
N GLY A 90 7.44 -1.65 3.60
CA GLY A 90 7.70 -1.82 2.17
C GLY A 90 7.54 -3.26 1.67
N ALA A 91 7.64 -4.26 2.56
CA ALA A 91 7.43 -5.65 2.22
C ALA A 91 6.00 -5.95 1.73
N TYR A 92 4.99 -5.21 2.23
CA TYR A 92 3.60 -5.39 1.80
C TYR A 92 3.43 -4.98 0.33
N VAL A 93 3.93 -3.80 -0.05
CA VAL A 93 3.82 -3.29 -1.43
C VAL A 93 4.71 -4.10 -2.37
N ALA A 94 5.92 -4.45 -1.94
CA ALA A 94 6.79 -5.35 -2.71
C ALA A 94 6.16 -6.73 -2.93
N GLY A 95 5.48 -7.27 -1.92
CA GLY A 95 4.69 -8.50 -2.03
C GLY A 95 3.58 -8.38 -3.07
N VAL A 96 2.78 -7.32 -3.02
CA VAL A 96 1.73 -7.05 -4.03
C VAL A 96 2.32 -6.99 -5.44
N MET A 97 3.44 -6.30 -5.64
CA MET A 97 4.09 -6.23 -6.96
C MET A 97 4.56 -7.61 -7.45
N ARG A 98 5.08 -8.46 -6.56
CA ARG A 98 5.46 -9.84 -6.90
C ARG A 98 4.26 -10.70 -7.27
N GLU A 99 3.17 -10.61 -6.51
CA GLU A 99 1.94 -11.37 -6.80
C GLU A 99 1.29 -10.92 -8.11
N LEU A 100 1.21 -9.61 -8.37
CA LEU A 100 0.73 -9.09 -9.65
C LEU A 100 1.62 -9.57 -10.80
N ALA A 101 2.95 -9.47 -10.66
CA ALA A 101 3.88 -9.94 -11.68
C ALA A 101 3.75 -11.45 -11.94
N ALA A 102 3.54 -12.27 -10.90
CA ALA A 102 3.30 -13.71 -11.01
C ALA A 102 1.98 -14.01 -11.73
N ALA A 103 0.97 -13.17 -11.56
CA ALA A 103 -0.31 -13.24 -12.27
C ALA A 103 -0.26 -12.68 -13.71
N GLY A 104 0.90 -12.18 -14.18
CA GLY A 104 1.02 -11.53 -15.49
C GLY A 104 0.43 -10.12 -15.55
N ALA A 105 0.19 -9.50 -14.39
CA ALA A 105 -0.37 -8.17 -14.22
C ALA A 105 0.65 -7.20 -13.61
N GLY A 106 0.23 -5.96 -13.37
CA GLY A 106 1.03 -4.92 -12.72
C GLY A 106 1.55 -3.84 -13.68
N PRO A 107 2.37 -2.89 -13.19
CA PRO A 107 2.77 -1.74 -13.98
C PRO A 107 3.55 -2.15 -15.24
N PRO A 108 3.28 -1.59 -16.43
CA PRO A 108 3.98 -1.96 -17.68
C PRO A 108 5.51 -1.82 -17.61
N CYS A 109 6.01 -0.81 -16.89
CA CYS A 109 7.44 -0.59 -16.68
C CYS A 109 8.08 -1.58 -15.69
N ARG A 110 7.27 -2.42 -15.02
CA ARG A 110 7.69 -3.41 -14.01
C ARG A 110 8.43 -2.80 -12.83
N GLY A 111 8.22 -1.51 -12.57
CA GLY A 111 8.68 -0.74 -11.42
C GLY A 111 7.59 0.23 -10.96
N ALA A 112 7.70 0.78 -9.76
CA ALA A 112 6.71 1.73 -9.26
C ALA A 112 7.30 2.74 -8.29
N ARG A 113 6.87 4.00 -8.42
CA ARG A 113 6.89 4.99 -7.36
C ARG A 113 5.56 4.92 -6.62
N VAL A 114 5.60 4.94 -5.29
CA VAL A 114 4.43 4.74 -4.45
C VAL A 114 4.48 5.72 -3.28
N ALA A 115 3.39 6.47 -3.10
CA ALA A 115 3.15 7.28 -1.91
C ALA A 115 1.94 6.73 -1.14
N ILE A 116 2.08 6.57 0.17
CA ILE A 116 1.04 6.03 1.06
C ILE A 116 0.58 7.11 2.03
N ALA A 117 -0.74 7.25 2.18
CA ALA A 117 -1.36 7.96 3.30
C ALA A 117 -2.41 7.06 3.96
N SER A 118 -2.47 7.00 5.29
CA SER A 118 -3.41 6.14 6.00
C SER A 118 -3.83 6.73 7.33
N ASP A 119 -5.12 6.77 7.59
CA ASP A 119 -5.71 7.04 8.91
C ASP A 119 -6.11 5.75 9.65
N VAL A 120 -6.00 4.57 9.02
CA VAL A 120 -6.17 3.28 9.72
C VAL A 120 -5.09 3.11 10.81
N PRO A 121 -5.48 2.96 12.10
CA PRO A 121 -4.53 2.75 13.18
C PRO A 121 -3.76 1.43 13.03
N VAL A 122 -2.44 1.46 13.21
CA VAL A 122 -1.59 0.27 13.16
C VAL A 122 -1.68 -0.48 14.48
N GLY A 123 -1.71 -1.81 14.40
CA GLY A 123 -1.67 -2.66 15.59
C GLY A 123 -2.97 -2.67 16.40
N ALA A 124 -3.99 -1.92 15.97
CA ALA A 124 -5.29 -1.85 16.65
C ALA A 124 -6.25 -2.99 16.26
N GLY A 125 -5.78 -4.02 15.54
CA GLY A 125 -6.65 -5.08 15.00
C GLY A 125 -7.56 -4.63 13.85
N LEU A 126 -7.35 -3.42 13.30
CA LEU A 126 -8.20 -2.81 12.26
C LEU A 126 -7.76 -3.10 10.81
N ALA A 127 -6.95 -4.15 10.63
CA ALA A 127 -6.47 -4.62 9.34
C ALA A 127 -5.74 -3.57 8.47
N SER A 128 -4.88 -2.74 9.07
CA SER A 128 -4.12 -1.70 8.35
C SER A 128 -3.22 -2.24 7.24
N SER A 129 -2.62 -3.42 7.42
CA SER A 129 -1.81 -4.07 6.39
C SER A 129 -2.65 -4.56 5.21
N ALA A 130 -3.84 -5.10 5.47
CA ALA A 130 -4.76 -5.53 4.42
C ALA A 130 -5.31 -4.33 3.63
N ALA A 131 -5.64 -3.22 4.31
CA ALA A 131 -6.02 -1.98 3.64
C ALA A 131 -4.90 -1.48 2.72
N LEU A 132 -3.64 -1.52 3.17
CA LEU A 132 -2.48 -1.18 2.36
C LEU A 132 -2.34 -2.09 1.14
N THR A 133 -2.40 -3.42 1.31
CA THR A 133 -2.19 -4.36 0.19
C THR A 133 -3.31 -4.24 -0.85
N VAL A 134 -4.56 -4.08 -0.44
CA VAL A 134 -5.69 -3.91 -1.36
C VAL A 134 -5.61 -2.58 -2.11
N ALA A 135 -5.30 -1.48 -1.41
CA ALA A 135 -5.13 -0.17 -2.05
C ALA A 135 -3.94 -0.19 -3.03
N ALA A 136 -2.82 -0.81 -2.65
CA ALA A 136 -1.65 -0.96 -3.52
C ALA A 136 -1.96 -1.81 -4.75
N ALA A 137 -2.63 -2.96 -4.59
CA ALA A 137 -3.00 -3.82 -5.70
C ALA A 137 -3.87 -3.05 -6.71
N ARG A 138 -4.88 -2.32 -6.24
CA ARG A 138 -5.74 -1.50 -7.09
C ARG A 138 -5.01 -0.34 -7.79
N ALA A 139 -4.00 0.24 -7.15
CA ALA A 139 -3.22 1.33 -7.76
C ALA A 139 -2.16 0.82 -8.75
N LEU A 140 -1.71 -0.44 -8.61
CA LEU A 140 -0.59 -1.01 -9.36
C LEU A 140 -1.03 -1.95 -10.50
N ASP A 141 -2.26 -2.43 -10.49
CA ASP A 141 -2.88 -3.27 -11.54
C ASP A 141 -3.28 -2.47 -12.80
N LEU A 142 -2.39 -1.58 -13.26
CA LEU A 142 -2.60 -0.61 -14.35
C LEU A 142 -3.05 -1.25 -15.67
#